data_AF-A0A1W2ALH1-F1
#
_entry.id   AF-A0A1W2ALH1-F1
#
_cell.length_a   1.000
_cell.length_b   1.000
_cell.length_c   1.000
_cell.angle_alpha   90.00
_cell.angle_beta   90.00
_cell.angle_gamma   90.00
#
_symmetry.space_group_name_H-M   'P 1'
#
loop_
_entity.id
_entity.type
_entity.pdbx_description
1 polymer ?
#
loop_
_entity_poly.entity_id
_entity_poly.type
_entity_poly.pdbx_seq_one_letter_code
_entity_poly.pdbx_strand_id
1 'polypeptide(L)'
;MAKCYNKVPLSFEHQLALLKSRGLRVNEADEAIAIAYLSEVSYYRLSAYFLPYQTEKDVFNTSVNFNQIIKTYTFDRELRLLVFDCIERIEVAIRTQFIYTMATHYNDSHWQDNQACFITPYYNKIGKLINPHADFQTIISKAKTARTPETFIKHYTSTYDTPLIRQAGCVSNY
;
A
#
# COMPACT_ATOMS: atom_id res chain seq x y z
N MET A 1 6.33 6.09 35.90
CA MET A 1 7.74 5.83 35.56
C MET A 1 7.83 5.36 34.12
N ALA A 2 8.75 5.90 33.32
CA ALA A 2 8.96 5.47 31.93
C ALA A 2 9.61 4.07 31.89
N LYS A 3 9.08 3.15 31.07
CA LYS A 3 9.69 1.83 30.83
C LYS A 3 10.82 1.98 29.82
N CYS A 4 12.06 1.69 30.23
CA CYS A 4 13.21 1.61 29.33
C CYS A 4 13.28 0.22 28.68
N TYR A 5 13.58 0.18 27.37
CA TYR A 5 13.74 -1.07 26.62
C TYR A 5 15.21 -1.51 26.63
N ASN A 6 15.54 -2.50 27.45
CA ASN A 6 16.91 -3.01 27.63
C ASN A 6 17.11 -4.43 27.05
N LYS A 7 16.29 -4.84 26.07
CA LYS A 7 16.37 -6.21 25.51
C LYS A 7 17.50 -6.30 24.49
N VAL A 8 18.32 -7.35 24.62
CA VAL A 8 19.43 -7.66 23.71
C VAL A 8 18.89 -8.37 22.46
N PRO A 9 19.40 -8.07 21.25
CA PRO A 9 19.02 -8.80 20.04
C PRO A 9 19.41 -10.28 20.13
N LEU A 10 18.57 -11.15 19.59
CA LEU A 10 18.85 -12.59 19.47
C LEU A 10 19.37 -12.91 18.07
N SER A 11 20.35 -13.82 17.97
CA SER A 11 20.74 -14.42 16.68
C SER A 11 19.60 -15.27 16.10
N PHE A 12 19.66 -15.62 14.82
CA PHE A 12 18.59 -16.41 14.18
C PHE A 12 18.47 -17.81 14.78
N GLU A 13 19.58 -18.40 15.21
CA GLU A 13 19.63 -19.69 15.90
C GLU A 13 18.94 -19.58 17.27
N HIS A 14 19.22 -18.52 18.02
CA HIS A 14 18.55 -18.27 19.30
C HIS A 14 17.07 -17.94 19.13
N GLN A 15 16.68 -17.27 18.04
CA GLN A 15 15.27 -17.07 17.70
C GLN A 15 14.57 -18.40 17.41
N LEU A 16 15.19 -19.29 16.65
CA LEU A 16 14.64 -20.63 16.39
C LEU A 16 14.53 -21.45 17.67
N ALA A 17 15.57 -21.43 18.51
CA ALA A 17 15.56 -22.11 19.80
C ALA A 17 14.43 -21.57 20.71
N LEU A 18 14.21 -20.25 20.72
CA LEU A 18 13.09 -19.63 21.43
C LEU A 18 11.73 -20.09 20.89
N LEU A 19 11.56 -20.23 19.58
CA LEU A 19 10.32 -20.74 19.00
C LEU A 19 10.05 -22.18 19.42
N LYS A 20 11.08 -23.03 19.40
CA LYS A 20 11.01 -24.41 19.89
C LYS A 20 10.66 -24.48 21.37
N SER A 21 11.29 -23.65 22.21
CA SER A 21 11.00 -23.61 23.65
C SER A 21 9.58 -23.15 23.96
N ARG A 22 8.94 -22.43 23.02
CA ARG A 22 7.55 -21.98 23.08
C ARG A 22 6.55 -23.03 22.57
N GLY A 23 7.02 -24.21 22.20
CA GLY A 23 6.19 -25.33 21.73
C GLY A 23 6.05 -25.44 20.22
N LEU A 24 6.77 -24.64 19.43
CA LEU A 24 6.74 -24.76 17.97
C LEU A 24 7.55 -25.96 17.51
N ARG A 25 6.93 -26.87 16.74
CA ARG A 25 7.64 -28.02 16.17
C ARG A 25 8.42 -27.60 14.93
N VAL A 26 9.71 -27.91 14.93
CA VAL A 26 10.60 -27.79 13.77
C VAL A 26 11.41 -29.07 13.70
N ASN A 27 11.31 -29.79 12.58
CA ASN A 27 12.11 -31.01 12.38
C ASN A 27 13.57 -30.63 12.16
N GLU A 28 14.51 -31.50 12.55
CA GLU A 28 15.95 -31.23 12.39
C GLU A 28 16.34 -30.92 10.93
N ALA A 29 15.73 -31.63 9.98
CA ALA A 29 15.95 -31.40 8.55
C ALA A 29 15.46 -30.02 8.06
N ASP A 30 14.53 -29.39 8.78
CA ASP A 30 13.91 -28.11 8.40
C ASP A 30 14.54 -26.90 9.12
N GLU A 31 15.49 -27.10 10.04
CA GLU A 31 16.05 -26.01 10.86
C GLU A 31 16.80 -24.97 10.04
N ALA A 32 17.60 -25.40 9.07
CA ALA A 32 18.32 -24.50 8.17
C ALA A 32 17.34 -23.63 7.36
N ILE A 33 16.23 -24.22 6.92
CA ILE A 33 15.16 -23.52 6.20
C ILE A 33 14.47 -22.52 7.14
N ALA A 34 14.18 -22.91 8.38
CA ALA A 34 13.57 -22.03 9.36
C ALA A 34 14.45 -20.80 9.68
N ILE A 35 15.76 -21.01 9.82
CA ILE A 35 16.74 -19.93 10.00
C ILE A 35 16.77 -19.00 8.78
N ALA A 36 16.73 -19.54 7.56
CA ALA A 36 16.68 -18.74 6.33
C ALA A 36 15.40 -17.87 6.26
N TYR A 37 14.24 -18.42 6.63
CA TYR A 37 13.01 -17.62 6.72
C TYR A 37 13.10 -16.53 7.81
N LEU A 38 13.71 -16.82 8.96
CA LEU A 38 13.91 -15.84 10.02
C LEU A 38 14.85 -14.70 9.59
N SER A 39 15.83 -14.99 8.73
CA SER A 39 16.76 -13.98 8.22
C SER A 39 16.18 -13.14 7.09
N GLU A 40 15.35 -13.71 6.21
CA GLU A 40 14.76 -13.01 5.07
C GLU A 40 13.48 -12.23 5.45
N VAL A 41 12.59 -12.84 6.23
CA VAL A 41 11.26 -12.28 6.54
C VAL A 41 11.29 -11.47 7.84
N SER A 42 12.25 -11.75 8.74
CA SER A 42 12.33 -11.29 10.13
C SER A 42 11.33 -11.97 11.08
N TYR A 43 11.79 -12.23 12.31
CA TYR A 43 10.94 -12.72 13.41
C TYR A 43 9.71 -11.84 13.64
N TYR A 44 9.88 -10.52 13.57
CA TYR A 44 8.79 -9.58 13.83
C TYR A 44 7.65 -9.72 12.81
N ARG A 45 7.98 -9.85 11.51
CA ARG A 45 6.95 -10.06 10.48
C ARG A 45 6.26 -11.41 10.65
N LEU A 46 7.03 -12.47 10.91
CA LEU A 46 6.48 -13.80 11.17
C LEU A 46 5.62 -13.85 12.45
N SER A 47 5.90 -12.99 13.43
CA SER A 47 5.17 -12.96 14.71
C SER A 47 3.68 -12.66 14.58
N ALA A 48 3.28 -11.87 13.58
CA ALA A 48 1.88 -11.66 13.28
C ALA A 48 1.17 -12.95 12.85
N TYR A 49 1.88 -13.83 12.14
CA TYR A 49 1.37 -15.13 11.69
C TYR A 49 1.46 -16.21 12.76
N PHE A 50 2.08 -15.95 13.91
CA PHE A 50 2.09 -16.88 15.05
C PHE A 50 0.77 -16.83 15.84
N LEU A 51 0.11 -15.67 15.86
CA LEU A 51 -1.08 -15.43 16.69
C LEU A 51 -2.19 -16.49 16.54
N PRO A 52 -2.55 -16.94 15.32
CA PRO A 52 -3.60 -17.96 15.15
C PRO A 52 -3.22 -19.34 15.68
N TYR A 53 -1.92 -19.58 15.90
CA TYR A 53 -1.36 -20.86 16.33
C TYR A 53 -0.96 -20.89 17.81
N GLN A 54 -1.18 -19.77 18.51
CA GLN A 54 -0.88 -19.62 19.93
C GLN A 54 -2.14 -19.85 20.76
N THR A 55 -2.02 -20.67 21.82
CA THR A 55 -3.09 -20.85 22.81
C THR A 55 -3.09 -19.73 23.83
N GLU A 56 -1.88 -19.29 24.19
CA GLU A 56 -1.62 -18.15 25.05
C GLU A 56 -0.46 -17.37 24.43
N LYS A 57 -0.24 -16.13 24.91
CA LYS A 57 0.86 -15.32 24.43
C LYS A 57 2.18 -16.07 24.55
N ASP A 58 2.91 -16.18 23.45
CA ASP A 58 4.20 -16.86 23.37
C ASP A 58 4.15 -18.38 23.65
N VAL A 59 2.97 -19.03 23.59
CA VAL A 59 2.81 -20.49 23.73
C VAL A 59 2.07 -21.04 22.52
N PHE A 60 2.74 -21.87 21.73
CA PHE A 60 2.16 -22.52 20.55
C PHE A 60 1.35 -23.76 20.94
N ASN A 61 0.33 -24.08 20.15
CA ASN A 61 -0.35 -25.37 20.26
C ASN A 61 0.64 -26.49 19.91
N THR A 62 0.70 -27.53 20.76
CA THR A 62 1.63 -28.67 20.66
C THR A 62 1.67 -29.38 19.31
N SER A 63 0.69 -29.21 18.42
CA SER A 63 0.67 -29.82 17.08
C SER A 63 1.21 -28.93 15.95
N VAL A 64 1.53 -27.65 16.23
CA VAL A 64 1.87 -26.68 15.17
C VAL A 64 3.30 -26.86 14.71
N ASN A 65 3.46 -26.97 13.40
CA ASN A 65 4.76 -27.03 12.74
C ASN A 65 5.11 -25.67 12.10
N PHE A 66 6.37 -25.27 12.15
CA PHE A 66 6.84 -24.05 11.50
C PHE A 66 6.45 -23.94 10.02
N ASN A 67 6.45 -25.05 9.29
CA ASN A 67 6.01 -25.10 7.89
C ASN A 67 4.53 -24.68 7.71
N GLN A 68 3.66 -24.89 8.70
CA GLN A 68 2.27 -24.42 8.64
C GLN A 68 2.20 -22.90 8.69
N ILE A 69 3.00 -22.28 9.57
CA ILE A 69 3.09 -20.82 9.68
C ILE A 69 3.63 -20.23 8.37
N ILE A 70 4.68 -20.84 7.82
CA ILE A 70 5.25 -20.41 6.54
C ILE A 70 4.25 -20.53 5.40
N LYS A 71 3.47 -21.62 5.33
CA LYS A 71 2.40 -21.76 4.32
C LYS A 71 1.38 -20.62 4.42
N THR A 72 0.97 -20.25 5.63
CA THR A 72 0.03 -19.14 5.84
C THR A 72 0.64 -17.80 5.45
N TYR A 73 1.90 -17.56 5.78
CA TYR A 73 2.64 -16.38 5.33
C TYR A 73 2.74 -16.31 3.80
N THR A 74 3.13 -17.40 3.15
CA THR A 74 3.28 -17.48 1.69
C THR A 74 1.94 -17.28 1.00
N PHE A 75 0.87 -17.89 1.50
CA PHE A 75 -0.47 -17.69 0.98
C PHE A 75 -0.90 -16.21 1.03
N ASP A 76 -0.73 -15.54 2.18
CA ASP A 76 -1.04 -14.11 2.31
C ASP A 76 -0.20 -13.24 1.36
N ARG A 77 1.08 -13.59 1.17
CA ARG A 77 1.96 -12.91 0.21
C ARG A 77 1.46 -13.08 -1.22
N GLU A 78 1.10 -14.29 -1.64
CA GLU A 78 0.58 -14.57 -2.98
C GLU A 78 -0.78 -13.91 -3.21
N LEU A 79 -1.68 -13.99 -2.23
CA LEU A 79 -2.97 -13.31 -2.29
C LEU A 79 -2.79 -11.79 -2.44
N ARG A 80 -1.87 -11.18 -1.69
CA ARG A 80 -1.56 -9.75 -1.81
C ARG A 80 -1.11 -9.40 -3.23
N LEU A 81 -0.28 -10.22 -3.87
CA LEU A 81 0.17 -9.99 -5.24
C LEU A 81 -0.99 -10.07 -6.23
N LEU A 82 -1.86 -11.07 -6.10
CA LEU A 82 -3.05 -11.20 -6.96
C LEU A 82 -4.01 -10.03 -6.78
N VAL A 83 -4.23 -9.59 -5.54
CA VAL A 83 -5.09 -8.44 -5.24
C VAL A 83 -4.50 -7.17 -5.83
N PHE A 84 -3.18 -6.96 -5.76
CA PHE A 84 -2.56 -5.80 -6.39
C PHE A 84 -2.67 -5.80 -7.92
N ASP A 85 -2.48 -6.94 -8.58
CA ASP A 85 -2.71 -7.06 -10.04
C ASP A 85 -4.16 -6.69 -10.42
N CYS A 86 -5.13 -7.16 -9.64
CA CYS A 86 -6.53 -6.80 -9.84
C CYS A 86 -6.80 -5.30 -9.61
N ILE A 87 -6.26 -4.72 -8.53
CA ILE A 87 -6.42 -3.30 -8.22
C ILE A 87 -5.83 -2.42 -9.33
N GLU A 88 -4.67 -2.78 -9.87
CA GLU A 88 -4.03 -2.05 -10.98
C GLU A 88 -4.96 -1.96 -12.20
N ARG A 89 -5.58 -3.08 -12.61
CA ARG A 89 -6.52 -3.09 -13.74
C ARG A 89 -7.76 -2.25 -13.47
N ILE A 90 -8.30 -2.33 -12.25
CA ILE A 90 -9.47 -1.55 -11.84
C ILE A 90 -9.15 -0.06 -11.82
N GLU A 91 -7.98 0.31 -11.30
CA GLU A 91 -7.51 1.70 -11.24
C GLU A 91 -7.41 2.32 -12.63
N VAL A 92 -6.78 1.64 -13.58
CA VAL A 92 -6.66 2.12 -14.96
C VAL A 92 -8.04 2.26 -15.61
N ALA A 93 -8.93 1.28 -15.43
CA ALA A 93 -10.28 1.32 -15.98
C ALA A 93 -11.09 2.50 -15.42
N ILE A 94 -11.11 2.67 -14.09
CA ILE A 94 -11.83 3.77 -13.43
C ILE A 94 -11.25 5.11 -13.86
N ARG A 95 -9.92 5.28 -13.85
CA ARG A 95 -9.28 6.52 -14.30
C ARG A 95 -9.69 6.87 -15.73
N THR A 96 -9.63 5.89 -16.62
CA THR A 96 -9.95 6.09 -18.04
C THR A 96 -11.40 6.52 -18.22
N GLN A 97 -12.34 5.79 -17.61
CA GLN A 97 -13.77 6.12 -17.71
C GLN A 97 -14.09 7.47 -17.08
N PHE A 98 -13.52 7.79 -15.91
CA PHE A 98 -13.73 9.07 -15.25
C PHE A 98 -13.26 10.24 -16.12
N ILE A 99 -12.04 10.18 -16.65
CA ILE A 99 -11.47 11.24 -17.51
C ILE A 99 -12.32 11.40 -18.77
N TYR A 100 -12.61 10.29 -19.45
CA TYR A 100 -13.37 10.30 -20.69
C TYR A 100 -14.79 10.86 -20.50
N THR A 101 -15.53 10.36 -19.50
CA THR A 101 -16.90 10.81 -19.23
C THR A 101 -16.94 12.29 -18.87
N MET A 102 -16.02 12.77 -18.02
CA MET A 102 -16.00 14.19 -17.64
C MET A 102 -15.61 15.08 -18.82
N ALA A 103 -14.56 14.71 -19.58
CA ALA A 103 -14.12 15.50 -20.72
C ALA A 103 -15.18 15.58 -21.83
N THR A 104 -15.89 14.48 -22.10
CA THR A 104 -16.97 14.45 -23.09
C THR A 104 -18.22 15.18 -22.61
N HIS A 105 -18.56 15.09 -21.32
CA HIS A 105 -19.72 15.78 -20.76
C HIS A 105 -19.55 17.31 -20.77
N TYR A 106 -18.37 17.81 -20.40
CA TYR A 106 -18.07 19.24 -20.42
C TYR A 106 -17.52 19.74 -21.76
N ASN A 107 -17.27 18.83 -22.71
CA ASN A 107 -16.58 19.10 -23.97
C ASN A 107 -15.27 19.89 -23.77
N ASP A 108 -14.53 19.53 -22.73
CA ASP A 108 -13.31 20.20 -22.29
C ASP A 108 -12.33 19.19 -21.70
N SER A 109 -11.14 19.06 -22.32
CA SER A 109 -10.07 18.19 -21.82
C SER A 109 -9.44 18.69 -20.51
N HIS A 110 -9.79 19.89 -20.08
CA HIS A 110 -9.27 20.60 -18.91
C HIS A 110 -10.38 21.02 -17.94
N TRP A 111 -11.53 20.34 -17.97
CA TRP A 111 -12.68 20.60 -17.11
C TRP A 111 -12.32 20.77 -15.62
N GLN A 112 -11.26 20.11 -15.15
CA GLN A 112 -10.80 20.19 -13.75
C GLN A 112 -10.29 21.57 -13.32
N ASP A 113 -9.89 22.41 -14.27
CA ASP A 113 -9.43 23.77 -13.99
C ASP A 113 -10.62 24.71 -13.75
N ASN A 114 -11.80 24.36 -14.29
CA ASN A 114 -13.02 25.14 -14.16
C ASN A 114 -13.74 24.87 -12.83
N GLN A 115 -13.76 25.85 -11.93
CA GLN A 115 -14.47 25.75 -10.65
C GLN A 115 -15.99 25.50 -10.81
N ALA A 116 -16.60 25.94 -11.92
CA ALA A 116 -18.03 25.72 -12.16
C ALA A 116 -18.40 24.23 -12.37
N CYS A 117 -17.41 23.38 -12.70
CA CYS A 117 -17.59 21.93 -12.78
C CYS A 117 -17.63 21.24 -11.40
N PHE A 118 -17.41 22.00 -10.32
CA PHE A 118 -17.38 21.48 -8.94
C PHE A 118 -18.52 22.05 -8.10
N ILE A 119 -18.92 21.31 -7.08
CA ILE A 119 -19.85 21.81 -6.07
C ILE A 119 -19.21 22.97 -5.29
N THR A 120 -20.04 23.94 -4.91
CA THR A 120 -19.60 25.09 -4.13
C THR A 120 -19.03 24.66 -2.76
N PRO A 121 -18.02 25.35 -2.23
CA PRO A 121 -17.46 25.05 -0.92
C PRO A 121 -18.52 25.03 0.18
N TYR A 122 -18.42 24.08 1.11
CA TYR A 122 -19.39 23.91 2.19
C TYR A 122 -18.71 23.46 3.48
N TYR A 123 -19.39 23.64 4.62
CA TYR A 123 -18.93 23.13 5.92
C TYR A 123 -19.56 21.77 6.19
N ASN A 124 -18.75 20.79 6.60
CA ASN A 124 -19.25 19.49 7.01
C ASN A 124 -19.86 19.53 8.42
N LYS A 125 -20.43 18.41 8.88
CA LYS A 125 -21.05 18.28 10.21
C LYS A 125 -20.11 18.56 11.39
N ILE A 126 -18.80 18.60 11.16
CA ILE A 126 -17.75 18.81 12.16
C ILE A 126 -17.19 20.24 12.07
N GLY A 127 -17.76 21.10 11.21
CA GLY A 127 -17.31 22.49 11.02
C GLY A 127 -16.03 22.63 10.19
N LYS A 128 -15.60 21.57 9.48
CA LYS A 128 -14.47 21.64 8.54
C LYS A 128 -14.95 22.18 7.20
N LEU A 129 -14.28 23.21 6.68
CA LEU A 129 -14.47 23.70 5.32
C LEU A 129 -14.00 22.63 4.31
N ILE A 130 -14.88 22.27 3.38
CA ILE A 130 -14.60 21.38 2.26
C ILE A 130 -14.68 22.22 0.98
N ASN A 131 -13.57 22.28 0.23
CA ASN A 131 -13.50 22.97 -1.05
C ASN A 131 -12.98 22.00 -2.10
N PRO A 132 -13.87 21.25 -2.78
CA PRO A 132 -13.46 20.17 -3.68
C PRO A 132 -12.56 20.63 -4.83
N HIS A 133 -12.80 21.82 -5.40
CA HIS A 133 -11.95 22.37 -6.46
C HIS A 133 -10.55 22.68 -5.94
N ALA A 134 -10.44 23.42 -4.83
CA ALA A 134 -9.14 23.76 -4.26
C ALA A 134 -8.37 22.52 -3.77
N ASP A 135 -9.08 21.54 -3.19
CA ASP A 135 -8.51 20.26 -2.77
C ASP A 135 -7.97 19.48 -3.98
N PHE A 136 -8.74 19.42 -5.08
CA PHE A 136 -8.33 18.75 -6.32
C PHE A 136 -7.12 19.45 -6.96
N GLN A 137 -7.13 20.78 -7.04
CA GLN A 137 -6.01 21.58 -7.55
C GLN A 137 -4.75 21.43 -6.68
N THR A 138 -4.92 21.25 -5.37
CA THR A 138 -3.80 20.95 -4.46
C THR A 138 -3.19 19.57 -4.73
N ILE A 139 -4.00 18.58 -5.08
CA ILE A 139 -3.50 17.24 -5.46
C ILE A 139 -2.70 17.33 -6.77
N ILE A 140 -3.24 18.04 -7.77
CA ILE A 140 -2.56 18.25 -9.07
C ILE A 140 -1.23 18.99 -8.86
N SER A 141 -1.22 20.06 -8.07
CA SER A 141 0.00 20.84 -7.83
C SER A 141 1.08 20.02 -7.13
N LYS A 142 0.70 19.21 -6.14
CA LYS A 142 1.63 18.26 -5.48
C LYS A 142 2.22 17.24 -6.45
N ALA A 143 1.41 16.71 -7.38
CA ALA A 143 1.89 15.77 -8.40
C ALA A 143 2.90 16.42 -9.35
N LYS A 144 2.71 17.71 -9.69
CA LYS A 144 3.66 18.50 -10.49
C LYS A 144 4.99 18.74 -9.79
N THR A 145 4.92 19.18 -8.53
CA THR A 145 6.10 19.59 -7.74
C THR A 145 6.76 18.42 -7.02
N ALA A 146 6.33 17.18 -7.29
CA ALA A 146 6.97 15.99 -6.76
C ALA A 146 8.46 15.97 -7.17
N ARG A 147 9.33 15.45 -6.30
CA ARG A 147 10.77 15.32 -6.60
C ARG A 147 11.03 14.54 -7.88
N THR A 148 10.18 13.56 -8.16
CA THR A 148 10.18 12.74 -9.38
C THR A 148 8.77 12.72 -9.96
N PRO A 149 8.38 13.73 -10.75
CA PRO A 149 7.07 13.75 -11.38
C PRO A 149 7.01 12.70 -12.49
N GLU A 150 5.80 12.24 -12.81
CA GLU A 150 5.58 11.24 -13.84
C GLU A 150 6.07 11.73 -15.21
N THR A 151 6.56 10.81 -16.05
CA THR A 151 7.19 11.13 -17.34
C THR A 151 6.26 11.95 -18.24
N PHE A 152 4.96 11.66 -18.25
CA PHE A 152 3.98 12.43 -19.03
C PHE A 152 3.82 13.86 -18.52
N ILE A 153 3.90 14.11 -17.21
CA ILE A 153 3.82 15.45 -16.62
C ILE A 153 5.04 16.27 -17.05
N LYS A 154 6.24 15.67 -17.01
CA LYS A 154 7.48 16.30 -17.48
C LYS A 154 7.37 16.67 -18.96
N HIS A 155 6.93 15.74 -19.79
CA HIS A 155 6.77 15.98 -21.22
C HIS A 155 5.72 17.06 -21.52
N TYR A 156 4.58 17.04 -20.83
CA TYR A 156 3.54 18.04 -21.03
C TYR A 156 4.01 19.45 -20.63
N THR A 157 4.64 19.58 -19.46
CA THR A 157 5.15 20.87 -18.95
C THR A 157 6.35 21.42 -19.74
N SER A 158 7.11 20.57 -20.44
CA SER A 158 8.16 21.04 -21.36
C SER A 158 7.64 21.46 -22.73
N THR A 159 6.42 21.04 -23.10
CA THR A 159 5.87 21.18 -24.46
C THR A 159 4.78 22.23 -24.53
N TYR A 160 4.00 22.41 -23.46
CA TYR A 160 2.85 23.31 -23.42
C TYR A 160 2.94 24.28 -22.26
N ASP A 161 2.76 25.58 -22.54
CA ASP A 161 2.73 26.64 -21.53
C ASP A 161 1.34 26.78 -20.87
N THR A 162 0.27 26.51 -21.62
CA THR A 162 -1.13 26.57 -21.15
C THR A 162 -2.03 25.57 -21.88
N PRO A 163 -3.06 25.02 -21.22
CA PRO A 163 -3.37 25.13 -19.78
C PRO A 163 -2.51 24.17 -18.91
N LEU A 164 -2.70 24.23 -17.60
CA LEU A 164 -1.70 23.87 -16.60
C LEU A 164 -1.38 22.37 -16.50
N ILE A 165 -2.26 21.44 -16.92
CA ILE A 165 -1.99 19.99 -17.12
C ILE A 165 -3.13 19.33 -17.90
N ARG A 166 -2.81 18.45 -18.85
CA ARG A 166 -3.78 17.49 -19.44
C ARG A 166 -3.91 16.25 -18.56
N GLN A 167 -5.14 15.79 -18.28
CA GLN A 167 -5.32 14.48 -17.64
C GLN A 167 -4.86 13.36 -18.60
N ALA A 168 -3.96 12.48 -18.13
CA ALA A 168 -3.48 11.35 -18.92
C ALA A 168 -4.66 10.42 -19.30
N GLY A 169 -4.95 10.29 -20.60
CA GLY A 169 -6.12 9.58 -21.15
C GLY A 169 -7.01 10.43 -22.07
N CYS A 170 -6.87 11.74 -21.93
CA CYS A 170 -7.33 12.89 -22.73
C CYS A 170 -7.34 12.90 -24.27
N VAL A 171 -7.54 11.85 -25.09
CA VAL A 171 -7.40 12.00 -26.58
C VAL A 171 -8.31 13.13 -27.08
N SER A 172 -7.70 14.21 -27.57
CA SER A 172 -8.38 15.39 -28.09
C SER A 172 -7.95 15.51 -29.55
N ASN A 173 -8.90 15.78 -30.44
CA ASN A 173 -8.57 16.01 -31.84
C ASN A 173 -7.77 17.31 -31.94
N TYR A 174 -6.65 17.25 -32.66
CA TYR A 174 -5.88 18.41 -33.09
C TYR A 174 -6.71 19.28 -34.04
#